data_AF-A0A0J7L9Z5-F1
#
_entry.id   AF-A0A0J7L9Z5-F1
#
_cell.length_a   1.000
_cell.length_b   1.000
_cell.length_c   1.000
_cell.angle_alpha   90.00
_cell.angle_beta   90.00
_cell.angle_gamma   90.00
#
_symmetry.space_group_name_H-M   'P 1'
#
loop_
_entity.id
_entity.type
_entity.pdbx_description
1 polymer ?
#
loop_
_entity_poly.entity_id
_entity_poly.type
_entity_poly.pdbx_seq_one_letter_code
_entity_poly.pdbx_strand_id
1 'polypeptide(L)'
;MKTYLLLKIFAFVIFTPIIFFAQIKVEKAEEIVNNKIVINRSITIDLSVKIDSIEVPVEKGNYKLYIPSSQLKSLVIFKKAVEYEPLKTGTDKKDGIPESSSLNNEAVAELNFKSNTKYILHIGVTGEDKKRIYIIKSESDWKWTTSFGGNAVFHTNHSRFTSVDNVVVQNRDGKTMDLMPSIMFTFMNNQKNFSPGFTGGLGYNFEELSIFAGGALGIGQNIILSAGVAVHKQNRPNTDYTVGQSIDSSVTSDNLNKMQYRVNPFVGISFRFDKNPFVAK
;
A
#
# COMPACT_ATOMS: atom_id res chain seq x y z
N MET A 1 -28.86 -22.85 -33.37
CA MET A 1 -28.21 -21.52 -33.47
C MET A 1 -28.52 -20.77 -32.18
N LYS A 2 -27.64 -20.41 -31.25
CA LYS A 2 -26.19 -20.26 -31.19
C LYS A 2 -25.73 -20.71 -29.78
N THR A 3 -24.97 -21.80 -29.70
CA THR A 3 -24.29 -22.29 -28.47
C THR A 3 -22.76 -22.21 -28.62
N TYR A 4 -22.29 -21.24 -29.40
CA TYR A 4 -20.87 -21.11 -29.79
C TYR A 4 -20.31 -19.71 -29.50
N LEU A 5 -20.55 -19.19 -28.29
CA LEU A 5 -19.93 -17.93 -27.85
C LEU A 5 -19.23 -18.03 -26.47
N LEU A 6 -19.06 -19.24 -25.94
CA LEU A 6 -18.43 -19.50 -24.64
C LEU A 6 -17.04 -20.15 -24.74
N LEU A 7 -16.54 -20.38 -25.95
CA LEU A 7 -15.29 -21.12 -26.19
C LEU A 7 -14.19 -20.29 -26.89
N LYS A 8 -14.31 -18.96 -26.91
CA LYS A 8 -13.36 -18.03 -27.55
C LYS A 8 -12.84 -16.92 -26.61
N ILE A 9 -12.70 -17.26 -25.34
CA ILE A 9 -11.69 -16.66 -24.46
C ILE A 9 -10.71 -17.81 -24.18
N PHE A 10 -10.08 -18.37 -25.21
CA PHE A 10 -8.69 -18.02 -25.56
C PHE A 10 -7.92 -17.69 -24.26
N ALA A 11 -7.46 -18.73 -23.57
CA ALA A 11 -6.11 -19.21 -23.82
C ALA A 11 -5.12 -18.04 -23.84
N PHE A 12 -5.14 -17.22 -22.78
CA PHE A 12 -3.94 -16.49 -22.39
C PHE A 12 -3.00 -17.53 -21.80
N VAL A 13 -2.31 -18.16 -22.74
CA VAL A 13 -1.00 -18.78 -22.59
C VAL A 13 -0.28 -18.14 -21.42
N ILE A 14 -0.17 -18.87 -20.31
CA ILE A 14 0.82 -18.58 -19.26
C ILE A 14 2.17 -18.95 -19.86
N PHE A 15 2.63 -18.13 -20.79
CA PHE A 15 4.03 -18.04 -21.16
C PHE A 15 4.62 -17.05 -20.16
N THR A 16 5.15 -17.56 -19.06
CA THR A 16 6.33 -16.93 -18.47
C THR A 16 7.52 -17.71 -18.99
N PRO A 17 8.17 -17.26 -20.08
CA PRO A 17 9.39 -17.85 -20.56
C PRO A 17 10.49 -17.43 -19.60
N ILE A 18 10.74 -18.21 -18.56
CA ILE A 18 11.97 -18.06 -17.78
C ILE A 18 12.52 -19.44 -17.45
N ILE A 19 12.91 -20.17 -18.48
CA ILE A 19 14.07 -21.06 -18.36
C ILE A 19 15.29 -20.12 -18.46
N PHE A 20 15.52 -19.29 -17.43
CA PHE A 20 16.90 -18.95 -17.14
C PHE A 20 17.50 -20.26 -16.63
N PHE A 21 18.68 -20.62 -17.11
CA PHE A 21 19.58 -21.50 -16.38
C PHE A 21 19.86 -20.82 -15.04
N ALA A 22 18.92 -20.95 -14.11
CA ALA A 22 18.85 -20.09 -12.95
C ALA A 22 19.85 -20.61 -11.95
N GLN A 23 21.01 -19.95 -11.92
CA GLN A 23 22.04 -20.10 -10.90
C GLN A 23 21.47 -19.98 -9.48
N ILE A 24 20.29 -19.38 -9.32
CA ILE A 24 19.55 -19.34 -8.07
C ILE A 24 18.15 -19.88 -8.33
N LYS A 25 17.83 -21.00 -7.69
CA LYS A 25 16.49 -21.60 -7.70
C LYS A 25 15.80 -21.26 -6.39
N VAL A 26 14.65 -20.59 -6.47
CA VAL A 26 13.79 -20.32 -5.31
C VAL A 26 12.57 -21.21 -5.43
N GLU A 27 12.37 -22.12 -4.48
CA GLU A 27 11.25 -23.06 -4.50
C GLU A 27 10.32 -22.83 -3.32
N LYS A 28 9.03 -23.06 -3.57
CA LYS A 28 7.97 -23.02 -2.57
C LYS A 28 7.15 -24.30 -2.73
N ALA A 29 7.14 -25.13 -1.70
CA ALA A 29 6.30 -26.32 -1.60
C ALA A 29 5.28 -26.12 -0.48
N GLU A 30 4.02 -26.45 -0.75
CA GLU A 30 2.94 -26.41 0.23
C GLU A 30 2.54 -27.85 0.55
N GLU A 31 2.65 -28.23 1.83
CA GLU A 31 2.28 -29.55 2.33
C GLU A 31 1.22 -29.40 3.42
N ILE A 32 0.23 -30.28 3.42
CA ILE A 32 -0.78 -30.33 4.49
C ILE A 32 -0.34 -31.42 5.48
N VAL A 33 0.10 -31.00 6.67
CA VAL A 33 0.50 -31.91 7.76
C VAL A 33 -0.41 -31.64 8.95
N ASN A 34 -1.11 -32.66 9.44
CA ASN A 34 -2.03 -32.56 10.58
C ASN A 34 -3.06 -31.41 10.45
N ASN A 35 -3.69 -31.31 9.28
CA ASN A 35 -4.69 -30.29 8.95
C ASN A 35 -4.17 -28.82 9.03
N LYS A 36 -2.84 -28.64 9.00
CA LYS A 36 -2.17 -27.34 8.92
C LYS A 36 -1.36 -27.26 7.63
N ILE A 37 -1.43 -26.12 6.95
CA ILE A 37 -0.61 -25.83 5.77
C ILE A 37 0.80 -25.47 6.24
N VAL A 38 1.77 -26.31 5.90
CA VAL A 38 3.21 -26.08 6.10
C VAL A 38 3.78 -25.60 4.77
N ILE A 39 4.43 -24.44 4.79
CA ILE A 39 5.06 -23.87 3.59
C ILE A 39 6.57 -24.06 3.71
N ASN A 40 7.12 -24.99 2.94
CA ASN A 40 8.54 -25.24 2.83
C ASN A 40 9.11 -24.35 1.73
N ARG A 41 10.11 -23.53 2.06
CA ARG A 41 10.79 -22.67 1.10
C ARG A 41 12.29 -22.93 1.09
N SER A 42 12.87 -23.03 -0.10
CA SER A 42 14.31 -23.27 -0.29
C SER A 42 14.90 -22.29 -1.29
N ILE A 43 16.16 -21.95 -1.08
CA ILE A 43 16.99 -21.20 -2.02
C ILE A 43 18.20 -22.08 -2.32
N THR A 44 18.39 -22.44 -3.59
CA THR A 44 19.55 -23.20 -4.05
C THR A 44 20.41 -22.32 -4.94
N ILE A 45 21.68 -22.17 -4.60
CA ILE A 45 22.65 -21.42 -5.41
C ILE A 45 23.61 -22.41 -6.08
N ASP A 46 23.51 -22.54 -7.40
CA ASP A 46 24.47 -23.27 -8.21
C ASP A 46 25.73 -22.40 -8.41
N LEU A 47 26.91 -22.98 -8.21
CA LEU A 47 28.20 -22.30 -8.39
C LEU A 47 28.84 -22.55 -9.76
N SER A 48 28.25 -23.42 -10.58
CA SER A 48 28.75 -23.81 -11.91
C SER A 48 28.85 -22.63 -12.90
N VAL A 49 27.99 -21.61 -12.73
CA VAL A 49 27.93 -20.42 -13.59
C VAL A 49 28.70 -19.26 -12.96
N LYS A 50 29.65 -18.67 -13.68
CA LYS A 50 30.44 -17.53 -13.19
C LYS A 50 29.64 -16.23 -13.24
N ILE A 51 29.34 -15.66 -12.07
CA ILE A 51 28.69 -14.35 -11.92
C ILE A 51 29.34 -13.59 -10.76
N ASP A 52 29.67 -12.32 -10.99
CA ASP A 52 30.26 -11.45 -9.97
C ASP A 52 29.21 -10.98 -8.95
N SER A 53 28.03 -10.57 -9.41
CA SER A 53 26.91 -10.19 -8.54
C SER A 53 25.53 -10.40 -9.15
N ILE A 54 24.56 -10.75 -8.31
CA ILE A 54 23.15 -10.95 -8.71
C ILE A 54 22.22 -10.57 -7.55
N GLU A 55 21.06 -10.02 -7.89
CA GLU A 55 20.01 -9.64 -6.95
C GLU A 55 18.71 -10.42 -7.22
N VAL A 56 18.14 -11.02 -6.17
CA VAL A 56 16.94 -11.86 -6.25
C VAL A 56 15.89 -11.41 -5.22
N PRO A 57 14.67 -11.05 -5.66
CA PRO A 57 13.55 -10.81 -4.76
C PRO A 57 12.94 -12.13 -4.27
N VAL A 58 12.59 -12.20 -2.98
CA VAL A 58 11.89 -13.34 -2.36
C VAL A 58 10.71 -12.88 -1.52
N GLU A 59 9.73 -13.76 -1.32
CA GLU A 59 8.62 -13.48 -0.40
C GLU A 59 9.09 -13.46 1.06
N LYS A 60 8.25 -12.94 1.96
CA LYS A 60 8.43 -13.13 3.39
C LYS A 60 8.34 -14.61 3.76
N GLY A 61 9.23 -15.08 4.64
CA GLY A 61 9.21 -16.45 5.13
C GLY A 61 10.57 -16.95 5.60
N ASN A 62 10.58 -18.18 6.11
CA ASN A 62 11.81 -18.91 6.43
C ASN A 62 12.23 -19.71 5.20
N TYR A 63 13.49 -19.57 4.81
CA TYR A 63 14.08 -20.26 3.67
C TYR A 63 15.27 -21.09 4.13
N LYS A 64 15.38 -22.32 3.65
CA LYS A 64 16.59 -23.13 3.78
C LYS A 64 17.53 -22.81 2.61
N LEU A 65 18.77 -22.42 2.91
CA LEU A 65 19.80 -22.12 1.92
C LEU A 65 20.62 -23.38 1.60
N TYR A 66 20.69 -23.73 0.33
CA TYR A 66 21.49 -24.84 -0.18
C TYR A 66 22.54 -24.33 -1.16
N ILE A 67 23.80 -24.66 -0.90
CA ILE A 67 24.93 -24.37 -1.79
C ILE A 67 25.71 -25.68 -1.94
N PRO A 68 25.88 -26.22 -3.17
CA PRO A 68 26.66 -27.43 -3.39
C PRO A 68 28.09 -27.28 -2.82
N SER A 69 28.43 -28.14 -1.86
CA SER A 69 29.69 -28.05 -1.10
C SER A 69 30.94 -28.29 -1.95
N SER A 70 30.82 -29.01 -3.07
CA SER A 70 31.94 -29.38 -3.94
C SER A 70 32.70 -28.19 -4.55
N GLN A 71 32.05 -27.03 -4.70
CA GLN A 71 32.64 -25.82 -5.25
C GLN A 71 32.77 -24.68 -4.24
N LEU A 72 32.27 -24.88 -3.01
CA LEU A 72 32.21 -23.86 -1.98
C LEU A 72 33.51 -23.81 -1.16
N LYS A 73 34.25 -22.70 -1.26
CA LYS A 73 35.47 -22.45 -0.47
C LYS A 73 35.18 -21.69 0.81
N SER A 74 34.28 -20.70 0.77
CA SER A 74 33.89 -19.93 1.94
C SER A 74 32.52 -19.29 1.74
N LEU A 75 31.77 -19.10 2.83
CA LEU A 75 30.49 -18.39 2.85
C LEU A 75 30.51 -17.36 3.97
N VAL A 76 30.14 -16.12 3.65
CA VAL A 76 29.88 -15.08 4.64
C VAL A 76 28.49 -14.50 4.36
N ILE A 77 27.63 -14.52 5.38
CA ILE A 77 26.24 -14.06 5.28
C ILE A 77 26.10 -12.76 6.07
N PHE A 78 25.69 -11.68 5.40
CA PHE A 78 25.31 -10.44 6.07
C PHE A 78 23.80 -10.27 6.05
N LYS A 79 23.17 -10.18 7.22
CA LYS A 79 21.77 -9.79 7.36
C LYS A 79 21.68 -8.28 7.54
N LYS A 80 20.87 -7.63 6.72
CA LYS A 80 20.47 -6.24 6.86
C LYS A 80 18.96 -6.16 6.94
N ALA A 81 18.43 -5.57 8.00
CA ALA A 81 17.08 -5.03 7.95
C ALA A 81 17.18 -3.70 7.18
N VAL A 82 16.56 -3.63 6.01
CA VAL A 82 16.40 -2.35 5.32
C VAL A 82 15.22 -1.67 5.97
N GLU A 83 15.49 -0.90 7.03
CA GLU A 83 14.52 0.09 7.46
C GLU A 83 14.46 1.13 6.34
N TYR A 84 13.34 1.22 5.63
CA TYR A 84 13.12 2.36 4.75
C TYR A 84 13.01 3.57 5.66
N GLU A 85 14.07 4.36 5.72
CA GLU A 85 14.07 5.58 6.51
C GLU A 85 12.88 6.44 6.05
N PRO A 86 12.04 6.95 6.97
CA PRO A 86 11.15 8.05 6.63
C PRO A 86 12.01 9.18 6.06
N LEU A 87 11.48 9.99 5.12
CA LEU A 87 12.17 11.14 4.52
C LEU A 87 13.07 11.86 5.54
N LYS A 88 14.38 11.55 5.51
CA LYS A 88 15.41 12.10 6.37
C LYS A 88 16.51 12.65 5.47
N THR A 89 16.73 13.95 5.60
CA THR A 89 17.93 14.65 5.15
C THR A 89 19.05 14.34 6.13
N GLY A 90 19.84 13.31 5.85
CA GLY A 90 21.02 12.99 6.64
C GLY A 90 21.55 11.60 6.34
N THR A 91 22.77 11.55 5.82
CA THR A 91 23.58 10.33 5.72
C THR A 91 24.08 9.92 7.09
N ASP A 92 23.94 8.63 7.47
CA ASP A 92 25.10 7.90 7.98
C ASP A 92 24.93 6.36 8.08
N LYS A 93 26.05 5.73 8.45
CA LYS A 93 26.62 4.42 8.09
C LYS A 93 26.06 3.13 8.74
N LYS A 94 26.49 2.05 8.07
CA LYS A 94 26.67 0.61 8.40
C LYS A 94 26.77 0.21 9.88
N ASP A 95 26.26 -0.99 10.21
CA ASP A 95 27.08 -2.10 10.77
C ASP A 95 26.34 -3.46 10.85
N GLY A 96 27.13 -4.54 11.00
CA GLY A 96 26.69 -5.92 11.33
C GLY A 96 27.75 -7.01 11.06
N ILE A 97 28.23 -7.68 12.12
CA ILE A 97 29.33 -8.67 12.23
C ILE A 97 28.94 -10.07 11.68
N PRO A 98 29.88 -10.88 11.10
CA PRO A 98 29.58 -12.16 10.47
C PRO A 98 29.57 -13.38 11.43
N GLU A 99 28.67 -14.33 11.19
CA GLU A 99 28.75 -15.71 11.69
C GLU A 99 29.29 -16.63 10.58
N SER A 100 30.27 -17.48 10.91
CA SER A 100 30.82 -18.51 10.02
C SER A 100 30.43 -19.90 10.53
N SER A 101 29.78 -20.71 9.70
CA SER A 101 29.49 -22.13 9.98
C SER A 101 30.30 -23.05 9.06
N SER A 102 30.88 -24.10 9.64
CA SER A 102 31.56 -25.19 8.93
C SER A 102 30.57 -26.21 8.39
N LEU A 103 30.77 -26.66 7.14
CA LEU A 103 29.84 -27.45 6.34
C LEU A 103 29.85 -28.96 6.66
N ASN A 104 28.66 -29.51 6.87
CA ASN A 104 28.26 -30.89 6.54
C ASN A 104 26.89 -30.82 5.83
N ASN A 105 26.55 -31.83 5.02
CA ASN A 105 25.51 -31.87 3.97
C ASN A 105 24.02 -31.67 4.38
N GLU A 106 23.72 -30.97 5.46
CA GLU A 106 22.38 -30.46 5.80
C GLU A 106 22.40 -28.93 5.63
N ALA A 107 21.24 -28.31 5.41
CA ALA A 107 21.09 -26.90 4.96
C ALA A 107 22.17 -25.94 5.51
N VAL A 108 22.82 -25.19 4.61
CA VAL A 108 24.00 -24.37 4.93
C VAL A 108 23.66 -23.24 5.92
N ALA A 109 22.44 -22.70 5.81
CA ALA A 109 21.87 -21.74 6.74
C ALA A 109 20.34 -21.69 6.62
N GLU A 110 19.67 -21.24 7.68
CA GLU A 110 18.27 -20.83 7.63
C GLU A 110 18.18 -19.30 7.53
N LEU A 111 17.53 -18.81 6.49
CA LEU A 111 17.33 -17.39 6.22
C LEU A 111 15.89 -17.00 6.54
N ASN A 112 15.70 -16.19 7.57
CA ASN A 112 14.38 -15.67 7.94
C ASN A 112 14.19 -14.27 7.35
N PHE A 113 13.36 -14.20 6.30
CA PHE A 113 12.96 -12.98 5.61
C PHE A 113 11.67 -12.41 6.23
N LYS A 114 11.82 -11.36 7.03
CA LYS A 114 10.69 -10.48 7.42
C LYS A 114 10.40 -9.49 6.29
N SER A 115 9.49 -8.56 6.48
CA SER A 115 9.36 -7.41 5.57
C SER A 115 10.70 -6.64 5.47
N ASN A 116 11.09 -6.23 4.27
CA ASN A 116 12.29 -5.42 4.01
C ASN A 116 13.59 -6.02 4.54
N THR A 117 13.75 -7.34 4.47
CA THR A 117 14.98 -8.02 4.91
C THR A 117 15.87 -8.28 3.71
N LYS A 118 17.15 -7.90 3.82
CA LYS A 118 18.17 -8.13 2.80
C LYS A 118 19.26 -9.04 3.37
N TYR A 119 19.55 -10.13 2.70
CA TYR A 119 20.72 -10.97 2.94
C TYR A 119 21.73 -10.77 1.81
N ILE A 120 22.98 -10.50 2.17
CA ILE A 120 24.09 -10.38 1.24
C ILE A 120 25.04 -11.55 1.51
N LEU A 121 25.14 -12.47 0.57
CA LEU A 121 25.97 -13.66 0.63
C LEU A 121 27.26 -13.39 -0.15
N HIS A 122 28.40 -13.40 0.52
CA HIS A 122 29.71 -13.41 -0.13
C HIS A 122 30.20 -14.85 -0.20
N ILE A 123 30.28 -15.40 -1.40
CA ILE A 123 30.64 -16.79 -1.66
C ILE A 123 32.02 -16.83 -2.32
N GLY A 124 32.99 -17.45 -1.67
CA GLY A 124 34.26 -17.83 -2.30
C GLY A 124 34.12 -19.19 -2.97
N VAL A 125 34.53 -19.29 -4.23
CA VAL A 125 34.47 -20.53 -5.02
C VAL A 125 35.87 -21.12 -5.17
N THR A 126 36.00 -22.44 -5.12
CA THR A 126 37.28 -23.12 -5.31
C THR A 126 37.82 -22.85 -6.72
N GLY A 127 39.06 -22.36 -6.80
CA GLY A 127 39.68 -21.95 -8.08
C GLY A 127 39.38 -20.51 -8.53
N GLU A 128 38.68 -19.72 -7.70
CA GLU A 128 38.46 -18.29 -7.95
C GLU A 128 39.06 -17.43 -6.82
N ASP A 129 39.74 -16.34 -7.20
CA ASP A 129 40.30 -15.37 -6.25
C ASP A 129 39.26 -14.34 -5.78
N LYS A 130 38.25 -14.08 -6.61
CA LYS A 130 37.17 -13.13 -6.30
C LYS A 130 36.01 -13.83 -5.61
N LYS A 131 35.43 -13.17 -4.61
CA LYS A 131 34.17 -13.60 -3.99
C LYS A 131 32.99 -13.14 -4.84
N ARG A 132 32.05 -14.04 -5.09
CA ARG A 132 30.76 -13.75 -5.73
C ARG A 132 29.78 -13.17 -4.72
N ILE A 133 28.96 -12.20 -5.13
CA ILE A 133 28.06 -11.46 -4.23
C ILE A 133 26.60 -11.71 -4.62
N TYR A 134 25.86 -12.42 -3.78
CA TYR A 134 24.44 -12.68 -3.99
C TYR A 134 23.62 -11.84 -3.03
N ILE A 135 22.71 -11.04 -3.57
CA ILE A 135 21.83 -10.18 -2.80
C ILE A 135 20.43 -10.77 -2.87
N ILE A 136 19.93 -11.27 -1.75
CA ILE A 136 18.58 -11.82 -1.65
C ILE A 136 17.76 -10.89 -0.77
N LYS A 137 16.62 -10.39 -1.24
CA LYS A 137 15.82 -9.42 -0.49
C LYS A 137 14.34 -9.76 -0.48
N SER A 138 13.70 -9.61 0.67
CA SER A 138 12.26 -9.54 0.79
C SER A 138 11.86 -8.07 0.88
N GLU A 139 11.08 -7.59 -0.07
CA GLU A 139 10.51 -6.24 -0.02
C GLU A 139 9.05 -6.34 0.45
N SER A 140 8.66 -5.48 1.39
CA SER A 140 7.26 -5.23 1.67
C SER A 140 6.79 -4.16 0.71
N ASP A 141 5.90 -4.55 -0.18
CA ASP A 141 5.31 -3.64 -1.15
C ASP A 141 4.27 -2.68 -0.52
N TRP A 142 3.91 -2.94 0.74
CA TRP A 142 3.06 -2.07 1.53
C TRP A 142 3.83 -0.81 1.92
N LYS A 143 3.41 0.32 1.36
CA LYS A 143 3.99 1.63 1.66
C LYS A 143 2.90 2.68 1.74
N TRP A 144 3.18 3.72 2.52
CA TRP A 144 2.41 4.95 2.46
C TRP A 144 2.65 5.63 1.12
N THR A 145 1.57 6.08 0.51
CA THR A 145 1.60 6.80 -0.76
C THR A 145 0.77 8.05 -0.61
N THR A 146 1.28 9.16 -1.14
CA THR A 146 0.53 10.41 -1.25
C THR A 146 -0.16 10.45 -2.61
N SER A 147 -1.46 10.72 -2.60
CA SER A 147 -2.28 10.91 -3.80
C SER A 147 -3.07 12.22 -3.70
N PHE A 148 -3.53 12.70 -4.84
CA PHE A 148 -4.41 13.85 -4.94
C PHE A 148 -5.65 13.53 -5.75
N GLY A 149 -6.78 14.08 -5.35
CA GLY A 149 -8.04 13.76 -5.98
C GLY A 149 -9.18 14.60 -5.46
N GLY A 150 -10.38 14.05 -5.63
CA GLY A 150 -11.62 14.64 -5.14
C GLY A 150 -12.36 13.65 -4.26
N ASN A 151 -12.87 14.15 -3.14
CA ASN A 151 -13.80 13.43 -2.27
C ASN A 151 -15.18 14.06 -2.37
N ALA A 152 -16.20 13.25 -2.59
CA ALA A 152 -17.60 13.60 -2.48
C ALA A 152 -18.09 13.26 -1.07
N VAL A 153 -18.46 14.28 -0.29
CA VAL A 153 -19.00 14.14 1.07
C VAL A 153 -20.52 14.26 1.02
N PHE A 154 -21.24 13.25 1.50
CA PHE A 154 -22.70 13.23 1.45
C PHE A 154 -23.30 13.68 2.78
N HIS A 155 -24.11 14.73 2.74
CA HIS A 155 -24.73 15.25 3.95
C HIS A 155 -25.84 14.30 4.42
N THR A 156 -25.81 13.91 5.69
CA THR A 156 -26.83 13.01 6.26
C THR A 156 -28.04 13.73 6.85
N ASN A 157 -27.93 15.03 7.10
CA ASN A 157 -29.02 15.85 7.61
C ASN A 157 -28.87 17.28 7.07
N HIS A 158 -29.93 17.80 6.47
CA HIS A 158 -29.93 19.03 5.68
C HIS A 158 -30.91 20.06 6.24
N SER A 159 -31.17 20.08 7.55
CA SER A 159 -32.01 21.13 8.10
C SER A 159 -31.30 22.48 8.08
N ARG A 160 -32.04 23.56 7.79
CA ARG A 160 -31.62 24.96 7.91
C ARG A 160 -32.79 25.78 8.45
N PHE A 161 -32.50 26.83 9.22
CA PHE A 161 -33.50 27.83 9.57
C PHE A 161 -33.46 29.02 8.62
N THR A 162 -34.66 29.46 8.26
CA THR A 162 -34.95 30.64 7.43
C THR A 162 -35.98 31.50 8.15
N SER A 163 -36.15 32.76 7.73
CA SER A 163 -37.21 33.63 8.24
C SER A 163 -38.21 33.91 7.13
N VAL A 164 -39.51 33.77 7.45
CA VAL A 164 -40.62 34.21 6.61
C VAL A 164 -41.54 35.04 7.50
N ASP A 165 -41.80 36.29 7.12
CA ASP A 165 -42.62 37.24 7.90
C ASP A 165 -42.19 37.36 9.37
N ASN A 166 -40.88 37.47 9.61
CA ASN A 166 -40.26 37.52 10.95
C ASN A 166 -40.53 36.27 11.81
N VAL A 167 -40.87 35.14 11.20
CA VAL A 167 -41.05 33.86 11.89
C VAL A 167 -40.00 32.86 11.42
N VAL A 168 -39.41 32.14 12.36
CA VAL A 168 -38.43 31.08 12.06
C VAL A 168 -39.14 29.88 11.43
N VAL A 169 -38.74 29.54 10.22
CA VAL A 169 -39.22 28.38 9.47
C VAL A 169 -38.05 27.43 9.20
N GLN A 170 -38.26 26.15 9.45
CA GLN A 170 -37.31 25.11 9.06
C GLN A 170 -37.48 24.79 7.58
N ASN A 171 -36.39 24.93 6.82
CA ASN A 171 -36.32 24.51 5.43
C ASN A 171 -35.27 23.40 5.29
N ARG A 172 -35.39 22.61 4.23
CA ARG A 172 -34.38 21.62 3.86
C ARG A 172 -33.39 22.29 2.91
N ASP A 173 -32.12 22.30 3.30
CA ASP A 173 -31.02 22.66 2.43
C ASP A 173 -30.99 21.67 1.24
N GLY A 174 -30.96 22.22 0.03
CA GLY A 174 -30.86 21.45 -1.21
C GLY A 174 -29.47 20.85 -1.42
N LYS A 175 -28.47 21.28 -0.63
CA LYS A 175 -27.10 20.80 -0.71
C LYS A 175 -26.97 19.40 -0.12
N THR A 176 -26.91 18.40 -0.99
CA THR A 176 -26.79 16.99 -0.60
C THR A 176 -25.35 16.48 -0.57
N MET A 177 -24.46 17.15 -1.28
CA MET A 177 -23.08 16.72 -1.47
C MET A 177 -22.13 17.90 -1.58
N ASP A 178 -20.93 17.72 -1.03
CA ASP A 178 -19.79 18.61 -1.21
C ASP A 178 -18.65 17.91 -1.93
N LEU A 179 -18.09 18.56 -2.96
CA LEU A 179 -16.90 18.09 -3.66
C LEU A 179 -15.67 18.78 -3.10
N MET A 180 -14.71 18.00 -2.62
CA MET A 180 -13.54 18.51 -1.93
C MET A 180 -12.26 18.00 -2.61
N PRO A 181 -11.49 18.88 -3.27
CA PRO A 181 -10.12 18.57 -3.63
C PRO A 181 -9.35 18.14 -2.38
N SER A 182 -8.61 17.05 -2.45
CA SER A 182 -7.98 16.46 -1.29
C SER A 182 -6.62 15.85 -1.58
N ILE A 183 -5.76 15.92 -0.56
CA ILE A 183 -4.52 15.16 -0.46
C ILE A 183 -4.81 13.97 0.44
N MET A 184 -4.59 12.77 -0.09
CA MET A 184 -4.84 11.51 0.61
C MET A 184 -3.52 10.78 0.82
N PHE A 185 -3.38 10.20 2.01
CA PHE A 185 -2.30 9.30 2.38
C PHE A 185 -2.88 7.91 2.49
N THR A 186 -2.41 7.00 1.64
CA THR A 186 -2.94 5.63 1.58
C THR A 186 -1.84 4.62 1.83
N PHE A 187 -2.09 3.69 2.74
CA PHE A 187 -1.21 2.55 3.00
C PHE A 187 -1.73 1.33 2.25
N MET A 188 -1.02 0.90 1.21
CA MET A 188 -1.42 -0.23 0.35
C MET A 188 -0.22 -0.91 -0.32
N ASN A 189 -0.43 -2.11 -0.85
CA ASN A 189 0.53 -2.80 -1.71
C ASN A 189 0.45 -2.24 -3.13
N ASN A 190 1.50 -1.53 -3.53
CA ASN A 190 1.54 -0.83 -4.82
C ASN A 190 2.04 -1.67 -6.00
N GLN A 191 2.46 -2.92 -5.76
CA GLN A 191 2.86 -3.85 -6.82
C GLN A 191 1.68 -4.65 -7.35
N LYS A 192 0.58 -4.76 -6.60
CA LYS A 192 -0.64 -5.44 -7.05
C LYS A 192 -1.51 -4.52 -7.89
N ASN A 193 -2.13 -5.09 -8.92
CA ASN A 193 -3.13 -4.37 -9.74
C ASN A 193 -4.39 -4.02 -8.95
N PHE A 194 -4.73 -4.83 -7.95
CA PHE A 194 -5.80 -4.59 -6.99
C PHE A 194 -5.23 -4.76 -5.59
N SER A 195 -5.24 -3.68 -4.79
CA SER A 195 -4.80 -3.74 -3.39
C SER A 195 -5.78 -3.01 -2.48
N PRO A 196 -6.38 -3.69 -1.49
CA PRO A 196 -7.04 -2.98 -0.41
C PRO A 196 -6.01 -2.22 0.43
N GLY A 197 -6.47 -1.19 1.13
CA GLY A 197 -5.66 -0.37 2.01
C GLY A 197 -6.52 0.48 2.93
N PHE A 198 -5.86 1.23 3.79
CA PHE A 198 -6.50 2.26 4.61
C PHE A 198 -5.97 3.63 4.19
N THR A 199 -6.83 4.64 4.30
CA THR A 199 -6.52 5.99 3.85
C THR A 199 -6.96 7.02 4.86
N GLY A 200 -6.17 8.08 4.99
CA GLY A 200 -6.54 9.31 5.67
C GLY A 200 -6.14 10.50 4.83
N GLY A 201 -6.78 11.65 5.00
CA GLY A 201 -6.44 12.81 4.18
C GLY A 201 -7.08 14.10 4.63
N LEU A 202 -6.69 15.16 3.93
CA LEU A 202 -7.17 16.52 4.14
C LEU A 202 -7.72 17.04 2.82
N GLY A 203 -8.85 17.74 2.88
CA GLY A 203 -9.43 18.40 1.72
C GLY A 203 -9.89 19.80 2.05
N TYR A 204 -9.88 20.65 1.03
CA TYR A 204 -10.11 22.08 1.19
C TYR A 204 -10.81 22.64 -0.04
N ASN A 205 -11.92 23.35 0.18
CA ASN A 205 -12.73 23.97 -0.87
C ASN A 205 -12.67 25.52 -0.81
N PHE A 206 -11.51 26.08 -0.42
CA PHE A 206 -11.26 27.52 -0.21
C PHE A 206 -11.97 28.16 0.99
N GLU A 207 -12.99 27.51 1.55
CA GLU A 207 -13.74 28.02 2.70
C GLU A 207 -13.62 27.08 3.92
N GLU A 208 -13.56 25.77 3.67
CA GLU A 208 -13.71 24.75 4.69
C GLU A 208 -12.64 23.66 4.59
N LEU A 209 -11.99 23.38 5.72
CA LEU A 209 -11.09 22.23 5.87
C LEU A 209 -11.90 20.99 6.26
N SER A 210 -11.54 19.87 5.65
CA SER A 210 -12.13 18.57 5.94
C SER A 210 -11.08 17.50 6.17
N ILE A 211 -11.38 16.60 7.09
CA ILE A 211 -10.54 15.46 7.44
C ILE A 211 -11.25 14.19 6.99
N PHE A 212 -10.53 13.32 6.30
CA PHE A 212 -11.04 12.07 5.75
C PHE A 212 -10.36 10.88 6.39
N ALA A 213 -11.11 9.82 6.67
CA ALA A 213 -10.56 8.53 7.10
C ALA A 213 -11.44 7.38 6.58
N GLY A 214 -10.82 6.33 6.05
CA GLY A 214 -11.57 5.24 5.46
C GLY A 214 -10.75 4.10 4.86
N GLY A 215 -11.46 3.24 4.15
CA GLY A 215 -10.86 2.21 3.31
C GLY A 215 -10.48 2.75 1.94
N ALA A 216 -9.53 2.08 1.30
CA ALA A 216 -9.12 2.38 -0.06
C ALA A 216 -8.90 1.10 -0.88
N LEU A 217 -9.08 1.22 -2.18
CA LEU A 217 -8.78 0.19 -3.17
C LEU A 217 -7.94 0.82 -4.28
N GLY A 218 -6.68 0.38 -4.38
CA GLY A 218 -5.81 0.71 -5.50
C GLY A 218 -6.17 -0.11 -6.74
N ILE A 219 -6.23 0.54 -7.90
CA ILE A 219 -6.55 -0.04 -9.22
C ILE A 219 -5.47 0.39 -10.22
N GLY A 220 -4.86 -0.59 -10.91
CA GLY A 220 -3.94 -0.31 -12.02
C GLY A 220 -2.71 0.50 -11.60
N GLN A 221 -2.28 0.35 -10.35
CA GLN A 221 -1.14 1.01 -9.71
C GLN A 221 -1.20 2.54 -9.58
N ASN A 222 -2.16 3.25 -10.18
CA ASN A 222 -2.18 4.72 -10.20
C ASN A 222 -3.49 5.33 -9.68
N ILE A 223 -4.61 4.59 -9.75
CA ILE A 223 -5.93 5.05 -9.32
C ILE A 223 -6.24 4.48 -7.94
N ILE A 224 -6.76 5.31 -7.05
CA ILE A 224 -7.20 4.90 -5.71
C ILE A 224 -8.65 5.33 -5.53
N LEU A 225 -9.52 4.36 -5.30
CA LEU A 225 -10.89 4.59 -4.85
C LEU A 225 -10.91 4.56 -3.33
N SER A 226 -11.59 5.51 -2.71
CA SER A 226 -11.70 5.61 -1.24
C SER A 226 -13.16 5.74 -0.81
N ALA A 227 -13.46 5.24 0.38
CA ALA A 227 -14.75 5.42 1.02
C ALA A 227 -14.59 5.37 2.55
N GLY A 228 -15.39 6.16 3.26
CA GLY A 228 -15.32 6.21 4.72
C GLY A 228 -16.09 7.38 5.29
N VAL A 229 -15.50 8.01 6.32
CA VAL A 229 -16.08 9.15 7.02
C VAL A 229 -15.24 10.40 6.81
N ALA A 230 -15.93 11.53 6.66
CA ALA A 230 -15.39 12.86 6.55
C ALA A 230 -15.90 13.71 7.72
N VAL A 231 -15.01 14.44 8.36
CA VAL A 231 -15.35 15.50 9.30
C VAL A 231 -15.19 16.81 8.57
N HIS A 232 -16.29 17.52 8.36
CA HIS A 232 -16.29 18.82 7.69
C HIS A 232 -17.28 19.80 8.32
N LYS A 233 -17.05 21.08 8.07
CA LYS A 233 -17.90 22.17 8.57
C LYS A 233 -19.21 22.20 7.77
N GLN A 234 -20.33 22.38 8.47
CA GLN A 234 -21.67 22.47 7.89
C GLN A 234 -22.45 23.59 8.55
N ASN A 235 -23.26 24.30 7.77
CA ASN A 235 -24.20 25.26 8.30
C ASN A 235 -25.45 24.55 8.85
N ARG A 236 -25.84 24.85 10.09
CA ARG A 236 -26.94 24.15 10.79
C ARG A 236 -27.84 25.10 11.55
N PRO A 237 -29.11 24.72 11.80
CA PRO A 237 -30.01 25.52 12.61
C PRO A 237 -29.39 25.82 13.96
N ASN A 238 -29.40 27.09 14.34
CA ASN A 238 -28.94 27.48 15.65
C ASN A 238 -29.98 27.04 16.70
N THR A 239 -29.51 26.35 17.73
CA THR A 239 -30.33 25.78 18.81
C THR A 239 -30.97 26.84 19.69
N ASP A 240 -30.51 28.08 19.57
CA ASP A 240 -31.02 29.24 20.30
C ASP A 240 -32.36 29.73 19.74
N TYR A 241 -32.76 29.22 18.57
CA TYR A 241 -34.03 29.55 17.91
C TYR A 241 -34.91 28.32 17.78
N THR A 242 -36.22 28.52 17.81
CA THR A 242 -37.22 27.45 17.61
C THR A 242 -38.12 27.76 16.42
N VAL A 243 -38.63 26.71 15.77
CA VAL A 243 -39.57 26.87 14.65
C VAL A 243 -40.86 27.51 15.17
N GLY A 244 -41.35 28.53 14.46
CA GLY A 244 -42.52 29.32 14.87
C GLY A 244 -42.20 30.48 15.80
N GLN A 245 -40.94 30.66 16.22
CA GLN A 245 -40.53 31.82 17.02
C GLN A 245 -40.57 33.09 16.16
N SER A 246 -41.21 34.14 16.68
CA SER A 246 -41.08 35.48 16.13
C SER A 246 -39.71 36.07 16.47
N ILE A 247 -39.03 36.61 15.48
CA ILE A 247 -37.69 37.20 15.59
C ILE A 247 -37.71 38.66 15.16
N ASP A 248 -36.76 39.44 15.67
CA ASP A 248 -36.57 40.82 15.24
C ASP A 248 -36.02 40.88 13.80
N SER A 249 -36.36 41.94 13.06
CA SER A 249 -35.85 42.23 11.71
C SER A 249 -34.31 42.33 11.61
N SER A 250 -33.63 42.56 12.74
CA SER A 250 -32.17 42.56 12.86
C SER A 250 -31.54 41.16 12.86
N VAL A 251 -32.33 40.09 13.04
CA VAL A 251 -31.84 38.71 13.03
C VAL A 251 -31.61 38.24 11.60
N THR A 252 -30.36 38.00 11.26
CA THR A 252 -29.96 37.57 9.92
C THR A 252 -29.93 36.04 9.78
N SER A 253 -29.81 35.54 8.54
CA SER A 253 -29.69 34.10 8.29
C SER A 253 -28.46 33.47 8.97
N ASP A 254 -27.41 34.26 9.19
CA ASP A 254 -26.18 33.84 9.88
C ASP A 254 -26.36 33.76 11.41
N ASN A 255 -27.38 34.40 11.96
CA ASN A 255 -27.75 34.21 13.37
C ASN A 255 -28.63 32.97 13.56
N LEU A 256 -29.52 32.71 12.58
CA LEU A 256 -30.40 31.56 12.57
C LEU A 256 -29.68 30.24 12.35
N ASN A 257 -28.46 30.27 11.80
CA ASN A 257 -27.67 29.08 11.53
C ASN A 257 -26.24 29.24 12.05
N LYS A 258 -25.68 28.17 12.60
CA LYS A 258 -24.31 28.10 13.09
C LYS A 258 -23.51 27.07 12.31
N MET A 259 -22.24 27.37 12.12
CA MET A 259 -21.30 26.44 11.52
C MET A 259 -20.81 25.41 12.55
N GLN A 260 -20.92 24.12 12.23
CA GLN A 260 -20.50 23.02 13.10
C GLN A 260 -19.79 21.92 12.33
N TYR A 261 -18.81 21.26 12.95
CA TYR A 261 -18.19 20.07 12.38
C TYR A 261 -19.10 18.86 12.52
N ARG A 262 -19.26 18.10 11.43
CA ARG A 262 -20.11 16.91 11.38
C ARG A 262 -19.40 15.77 10.67
N VAL A 263 -19.70 14.56 11.15
CA VAL A 263 -19.29 13.32 10.52
C VAL A 263 -20.29 12.97 9.42
N ASN A 264 -19.79 12.77 8.20
CA ASN A 264 -20.58 12.40 7.04
C ASN A 264 -19.87 11.32 6.25
N PRO A 265 -20.59 10.42 5.57
CA PRO A 265 -19.97 9.47 4.67
C PRO A 265 -19.34 10.19 3.47
N PHE A 266 -18.25 9.66 2.95
CA PHE A 266 -17.65 10.13 1.71
C PHE A 266 -17.28 8.97 0.79
N VAL A 267 -17.19 9.27 -0.50
CA VAL A 267 -16.50 8.47 -1.51
C VAL A 267 -15.50 9.35 -2.24
N GLY A 268 -14.39 8.79 -2.69
CA GLY A 268 -13.35 9.56 -3.33
C GLY A 268 -12.63 8.80 -4.43
N ILE A 269 -12.03 9.58 -5.32
CA ILE A 269 -11.10 9.10 -6.33
C ILE A 269 -9.84 9.96 -6.23
N SER A 270 -8.68 9.32 -6.18
CA SER A 270 -7.39 9.99 -6.18
C SER A 270 -6.36 9.29 -7.06
N PHE A 271 -5.37 10.05 -7.48
CA PHE A 271 -4.29 9.62 -8.35
C PHE A 271 -2.96 9.77 -7.61
N ARG A 272 -2.11 8.75 -7.70
CA ARG A 272 -0.78 8.76 -7.11
C ARG A 272 0.15 9.70 -7.87
N PHE A 273 0.97 10.46 -7.15
CA PHE A 273 1.98 11.33 -7.75
C PHE A 273 3.36 10.66 -7.92
N ASP A 274 3.58 9.47 -7.35
CA ASP A 274 4.89 8.81 -7.38
C ASP A 274 5.22 8.13 -8.73
N LYS A 275 4.28 8.18 -9.70
CA LYS A 275 4.48 7.78 -11.10
C LYS A 275 3.72 8.73 -12.01
N ASN A 276 4.35 9.22 -13.09
CA ASN A 276 3.70 10.06 -14.09
C ASN A 276 2.62 9.24 -14.84
N PRO A 277 1.33 9.60 -14.74
CA PRO A 277 0.24 8.86 -15.37
C PRO A 277 0.13 9.07 -16.89
N PHE A 278 0.89 10.01 -17.45
CA PHE A 278 0.88 10.38 -18.87
C PHE A 278 2.10 9.84 -19.64
N VAL A 279 2.99 9.07 -19.00
CA VAL A 279 4.03 8.36 -19.73
C VAL A 279 3.41 7.09 -20.31
N ALA A 280 2.95 7.18 -21.56
CA ALA A 280 2.69 6.00 -22.37
C ALA A 280 4.00 5.18 -22.45
N LYS A 281 3.93 3.90 -22.09
CA LYS A 281 4.96 2.93 -22.47
C LYS A 281 4.76 2.53 -23.92
#